data_AF-A0A2W0AME4-F1
#
_entry.id   AF-A0A2W0AME4-F1
#
_cell.length_a   1.000
_cell.length_b   1.000
_cell.length_c   1.000
_cell.angle_alpha   90.00
_cell.angle_beta   90.00
_cell.angle_gamma   90.00
#
_symmetry.space_group_name_H-M   'P 1'
#
loop_
_entity.id
_entity.type
_entity.pdbx_description
1 polymer ?
#
loop_
_entity_poly.entity_id
_entity_poly.type
_entity_poly.pdbx_seq_one_letter_code
_entity_poly.pdbx_strand_id
1 'polypeptide(L)'
;MSAPAPATAPQQRRMLRIRLSDPAAAAAYGSLLFAVLVLIFPVSFPRMLADGWFTGRLTPALIVIAGLLNAGVYLRVAHLRSAKPGLAGSAILGVLTALTLVGLMLLESQVVRSQISHVSNPQAYVTEEILAHTYFGLISGLFIPYLFLRFAQGLKRLPL
;
A
#
# COMPACT_ATOMS: atom_id res chain seq x y z
N MET A 1 -1.66 -33.63 48.35
CA MET A 1 -2.41 -33.81 47.09
C MET A 1 -2.06 -32.64 46.18
N SER A 2 -1.23 -32.89 45.17
CA SER A 2 -0.77 -31.88 44.21
C SER A 2 -1.79 -31.86 43.06
N ALA A 3 -2.47 -30.73 42.86
CA ALA A 3 -3.37 -30.57 41.73
C ALA A 3 -2.57 -30.65 40.40
N PRO A 4 -3.01 -31.44 39.40
CA PRO A 4 -2.35 -31.45 38.11
C PRO A 4 -2.54 -30.08 37.46
N ALA A 5 -1.43 -29.44 37.09
CA ALA A 5 -1.45 -28.18 36.34
C ALA A 5 -2.25 -28.39 35.05
N PRO A 6 -3.22 -27.51 34.72
CA PRO A 6 -4.00 -27.66 33.50
C PRO A 6 -3.04 -27.62 32.32
N ALA A 7 -3.02 -28.71 31.53
CA ALA A 7 -2.28 -28.77 30.30
C ALA A 7 -2.72 -27.58 29.43
N THR A 8 -1.84 -26.60 29.26
CA THR A 8 -2.03 -25.52 28.31
C THR A 8 -2.20 -26.15 26.95
N ALA A 9 -3.46 -26.24 26.48
CA ALA A 9 -3.77 -26.68 25.14
C ALA A 9 -2.85 -25.91 24.17
N PRO A 10 -2.21 -26.58 23.20
CA PRO A 10 -1.35 -25.88 22.24
C PRO A 10 -2.19 -24.76 21.63
N GLN A 11 -1.76 -23.52 21.86
CA GLN A 11 -2.39 -22.33 21.32
C GLN A 11 -2.45 -22.53 19.81
N GLN A 12 -3.59 -22.98 19.30
CA GLN A 12 -3.85 -23.08 17.88
C GLN A 12 -3.59 -21.68 17.34
N ARG A 13 -2.46 -21.51 16.63
CA ARG A 13 -2.05 -20.23 16.05
C ARG A 13 -3.21 -19.76 15.19
N ARG A 14 -4.03 -18.85 15.71
CA ARG A 14 -5.22 -18.38 15.04
C ARG A 14 -4.73 -17.49 13.89
N MET A 15 -4.71 -18.11 12.72
CA MET A 15 -4.19 -17.57 11.47
C MET A 15 -4.84 -16.21 11.16
N LEU A 16 -4.04 -15.19 10.85
CA LEU A 16 -4.54 -13.82 10.67
C LEU A 16 -5.33 -13.69 9.36
N ARG A 17 -6.65 -13.82 9.46
CA ARG A 17 -7.53 -13.72 8.29
C ARG A 17 -7.86 -12.28 7.95
N ILE A 18 -7.15 -11.65 7.04
CA ILE A 18 -7.37 -10.22 6.74
C ILE A 18 -8.74 -10.00 6.07
N ARG A 19 -9.49 -8.97 6.47
CA ARG A 19 -10.70 -8.53 5.76
C ARG A 19 -10.30 -7.39 4.82
N LEU A 20 -10.83 -7.37 3.61
CA LEU A 20 -10.56 -6.29 2.64
C LEU A 20 -11.12 -4.93 3.08
N SER A 21 -12.05 -4.91 4.04
CA SER A 21 -12.54 -3.67 4.66
C SER A 21 -11.44 -2.88 5.36
N ASP A 22 -10.45 -3.56 5.94
CA ASP A 22 -9.38 -2.94 6.72
C ASP A 22 -8.42 -2.11 5.82
N PRO A 23 -7.85 -2.65 4.73
CA PRO A 23 -7.05 -1.87 3.78
C PRO A 23 -7.90 -0.91 2.93
N ALA A 24 -9.18 -1.21 2.66
CA ALA A 24 -10.08 -0.27 1.98
C ALA A 24 -10.29 1.00 2.82
N ALA A 25 -10.46 0.87 4.14
CA ALA A 25 -10.54 2.02 5.03
C ALA A 25 -9.24 2.82 5.02
N ALA A 26 -8.07 2.16 5.07
CA ALA A 26 -6.78 2.84 4.99
C ALA A 26 -6.59 3.59 3.67
N ALA A 27 -6.99 2.98 2.55
CA ALA A 27 -7.01 3.63 1.24
C ALA A 27 -7.94 4.85 1.23
N ALA A 28 -9.15 4.76 1.81
CA ALA A 28 -10.07 5.88 1.90
C ALA A 28 -9.50 7.05 2.72
N TYR A 29 -8.86 6.77 3.86
CA TYR A 29 -8.16 7.80 4.64
C TYR A 29 -6.98 8.40 3.87
N GLY A 30 -6.23 7.57 3.13
CA GLY A 30 -5.17 8.03 2.24
C GLY A 30 -5.69 8.95 1.14
N SER A 31 -6.81 8.58 0.49
CA SER A 31 -7.48 9.40 -0.52
C SER A 31 -7.95 10.73 0.05
N LEU A 32 -8.56 10.72 1.24
CA LEU A 32 -9.00 11.93 1.91
C LEU A 32 -7.83 12.86 2.21
N LEU A 33 -6.75 12.33 2.79
CA LEU A 33 -5.54 13.11 3.08
C LEU A 33 -4.93 13.70 1.81
N PHE A 34 -4.85 12.90 0.74
CA PHE A 34 -4.34 13.37 -0.54
C PHE A 34 -5.20 14.51 -1.11
N ALA A 35 -6.53 14.36 -1.08
CA ALA A 35 -7.45 15.40 -1.53
C ALA A 35 -7.34 16.68 -0.69
N VAL A 36 -7.21 16.56 0.63
CA VAL A 36 -6.99 17.70 1.54
C VAL A 36 -5.68 18.41 1.23
N LEU A 37 -4.60 17.66 0.97
CA LEU A 37 -3.31 18.26 0.59
C LEU A 37 -3.40 19.00 -0.74
N VAL A 38 -4.09 18.44 -1.74
CA VAL A 38 -4.32 19.13 -3.02
C VAL A 38 -5.17 20.40 -2.82
N LEU A 39 -6.20 20.34 -1.97
CA LEU A 39 -7.09 21.48 -1.70
C LEU A 39 -6.36 22.63 -0.98
N ILE A 40 -5.59 22.30 0.06
CA ILE A 40 -4.88 23.29 0.89
C ILE A 40 -3.62 23.81 0.18
N PHE A 41 -2.94 22.96 -0.59
CA PHE A 41 -1.66 23.25 -1.25
C PHE A 41 -1.72 22.98 -2.77
N PRO A 42 -2.57 23.70 -3.53
CA PRO A 42 -2.86 23.38 -4.93
C PRO A 42 -1.66 23.55 -5.87
N VAL A 43 -0.64 24.32 -5.47
CA VAL A 43 0.57 24.55 -6.29
C VAL A 43 1.78 23.82 -5.71
N SER A 44 2.03 23.95 -4.41
CA SER A 44 3.24 23.39 -3.78
C SER A 44 3.21 21.87 -3.70
N PHE A 45 2.04 21.26 -3.44
CA PHE A 45 1.95 19.81 -3.34
C PHE A 45 2.15 19.10 -4.70
N PRO A 46 1.46 19.48 -5.79
CA PRO A 46 1.74 18.90 -7.11
C PRO A 46 3.18 19.15 -7.57
N ARG A 47 3.73 20.34 -7.30
CA ARG A 47 5.13 20.65 -7.64
C ARG A 47 6.12 19.78 -6.89
N MET A 48 5.91 19.55 -5.59
CA MET A 48 6.73 18.64 -4.79
C MET A 48 6.71 17.21 -5.34
N LEU A 49 5.54 16.73 -5.79
CA LEU A 49 5.40 15.41 -6.41
C LEU A 49 6.11 15.34 -7.77
N ALA A 50 5.96 16.37 -8.60
CA ALA A 50 6.65 16.48 -9.88
C ALA A 50 8.18 16.50 -9.70
N ASP A 51 8.69 17.32 -8.77
CA ASP A 51 10.12 17.38 -8.46
C ASP A 51 10.63 16.02 -7.93
N GLY A 52 9.85 15.36 -7.07
CA GLY A 52 10.14 14.00 -6.60
C GLY A 52 10.19 12.97 -7.72
N TRP A 53 9.30 13.09 -8.71
CA TRP A 53 9.25 12.23 -9.89
C TRP A 53 10.49 12.41 -10.75
N PHE A 54 10.81 13.66 -11.14
CA PHE A 54 11.96 13.97 -11.97
C PHE A 54 13.30 13.62 -11.31
N THR A 55 13.37 13.72 -9.98
CA THR A 55 14.56 13.31 -9.21
C THR A 55 14.63 11.81 -8.92
N GLY A 56 13.62 11.03 -9.31
CA GLY A 56 13.52 9.58 -9.07
C GLY A 56 13.28 9.20 -7.60
N ARG A 57 13.00 10.18 -6.74
CA ARG A 57 12.80 9.98 -5.29
C ARG A 57 11.36 9.66 -4.92
N LEU A 58 10.40 9.92 -5.81
CA LEU A 58 8.99 9.71 -5.52
C LEU A 58 8.64 8.25 -5.28
N THR A 59 9.08 7.35 -6.17
CA THR A 59 8.80 5.91 -6.07
C THR A 59 9.31 5.30 -4.74
N PRO A 60 10.58 5.46 -4.33
CA PRO A 60 11.03 4.93 -3.05
C PRO A 60 10.30 5.56 -1.86
N ALA A 61 9.98 6.86 -1.91
CA ALA A 61 9.19 7.52 -0.86
C ALA A 61 7.79 6.89 -0.73
N LEU A 62 7.10 6.66 -1.85
CA LEU A 62 5.79 5.99 -1.87
C LEU A 62 5.87 4.56 -1.35
N ILE A 63 6.94 3.80 -1.67
CA ILE A 63 7.14 2.44 -1.15
C ILE A 63 7.25 2.46 0.37
N VAL A 64 8.05 3.38 0.92
CA VAL A 64 8.20 3.50 2.37
C VAL A 64 6.88 3.90 3.02
N ILE A 65 6.19 4.92 2.49
CA ILE A 65 4.91 5.40 3.03
C ILE A 65 3.84 4.30 2.99
N ALA A 66 3.63 3.68 1.82
CA ALA A 66 2.65 2.61 1.66
C ALA A 66 3.02 1.37 2.49
N GLY A 67 4.32 1.04 2.56
CA GLY A 67 4.82 -0.06 3.39
C GLY A 67 4.54 0.16 4.88
N LEU A 68 4.77 1.37 5.39
CA LEU A 68 4.48 1.74 6.79
C LEU A 68 2.97 1.71 7.08
N LEU A 69 2.15 2.26 6.17
CA LEU A 69 0.69 2.22 6.30
C LEU A 69 0.17 0.78 6.28
N ASN A 70 0.66 -0.03 5.35
CA ASN A 70 0.33 -1.46 5.26
C ASN A 70 0.77 -2.20 6.52
N ALA A 71 1.97 -1.97 7.04
CA ALA A 71 2.42 -2.55 8.31
C ALA A 71 1.52 -2.12 9.47
N GLY A 72 1.15 -0.84 9.55
CA GLY A 72 0.23 -0.31 10.56
C GLY A 72 -1.14 -0.98 10.51
N VAL A 73 -1.72 -1.14 9.31
CA VAL A 73 -2.99 -1.87 9.12
C VAL A 73 -2.84 -3.33 9.56
N TYR A 74 -1.76 -4.00 9.16
CA TYR A 74 -1.51 -5.40 9.50
C TYR A 74 -1.41 -5.61 11.01
N LEU A 75 -0.62 -4.76 11.69
CA LEU A 75 -0.44 -4.79 13.13
C LEU A 75 -1.74 -4.46 13.87
N ARG A 76 -2.50 -3.45 13.42
CA ARG A 76 -3.80 -3.11 13.99
C ARG A 76 -4.78 -4.28 13.90
N VAL A 77 -4.86 -4.92 12.74
CA VAL A 77 -5.74 -6.09 12.53
C VAL A 77 -5.29 -7.27 13.39
N ALA A 78 -3.98 -7.49 13.52
CA ALA A 78 -3.44 -8.52 14.41
C ALA A 78 -3.79 -8.26 15.88
N HIS A 79 -3.64 -7.02 16.33
CA HIS A 79 -4.00 -6.60 17.68
C HIS A 79 -5.50 -6.77 17.95
N LEU A 80 -6.37 -6.26 17.07
CA LEU A 80 -7.83 -6.36 17.21
C LEU A 80 -8.36 -7.80 17.21
N ARG A 81 -7.61 -8.75 16.64
CA ARG A 81 -8.00 -10.16 16.54
C ARG A 81 -7.26 -11.06 17.53
N SER A 82 -6.46 -10.48 18.41
CA SER A 82 -5.59 -11.19 19.36
C SER A 82 -4.78 -12.31 18.68
N ALA A 83 -4.34 -12.04 17.45
CA ALA A 83 -3.58 -12.98 16.63
C ALA A 83 -2.12 -12.53 16.56
N LYS A 84 -1.17 -13.48 16.55
CA LYS A 84 0.25 -13.14 16.40
C LYS A 84 0.51 -12.72 14.94
N PRO A 85 1.04 -11.52 14.67
CA PRO A 85 1.45 -11.14 13.32
C PRO A 85 2.60 -12.06 12.89
N GLY A 86 2.42 -12.77 11.78
CA GLY A 86 3.47 -13.63 11.24
C GLY A 86 4.52 -12.79 10.53
N LEU A 87 5.81 -12.98 10.86
CA LEU A 87 6.93 -12.29 10.20
C LEU A 87 6.94 -12.53 8.68
N ALA A 88 6.56 -13.74 8.24
CA ALA A 88 6.42 -14.07 6.82
C ALA A 88 5.29 -13.26 6.15
N GLY A 89 4.17 -13.04 6.85
CA GLY A 89 3.05 -12.26 6.34
C GLY A 89 3.40 -10.79 6.15
N SER A 90 4.12 -10.20 7.11
CA SER A 90 4.61 -8.82 6.97
C SER A 90 5.66 -8.67 5.88
N ALA A 91 6.58 -9.63 5.75
CA ALA A 91 7.61 -9.60 4.70
C ALA A 91 6.97 -9.72 3.30
N ILE A 92 6.03 -10.65 3.11
CA ILE A 92 5.30 -10.82 1.84
C ILE A 92 4.49 -9.56 1.52
N LEU A 93 3.81 -8.98 2.51
CA LEU A 93 3.08 -7.72 2.33
C LEU A 93 4.01 -6.59 1.87
N GLY A 94 5.19 -6.45 2.48
CA GLY A 94 6.19 -5.47 2.09
C GLY A 94 6.70 -5.68 0.65
N VAL A 95 7.03 -6.92 0.29
CA VAL A 95 7.46 -7.28 -1.07
C VAL A 95 6.36 -7.00 -2.09
N LEU A 96 5.12 -7.39 -1.81
CA LEU A 96 3.97 -7.12 -2.67
C LEU A 96 3.72 -5.61 -2.83
N THR A 97 3.90 -4.83 -1.76
CA THR A 97 3.76 -3.37 -1.81
C THR A 97 4.81 -2.76 -2.73
N ALA A 98 6.07 -3.17 -2.58
CA ALA A 98 7.16 -2.71 -3.43
C ALA A 98 6.95 -3.11 -4.90
N LEU A 99 6.59 -4.38 -5.16
CA LEU A 99 6.31 -4.87 -6.52
C LEU A 99 5.15 -4.12 -7.17
N THR A 100 4.08 -3.86 -6.42
CA THR A 100 2.91 -3.14 -6.94
C THR A 100 3.29 -1.73 -7.35
N LEU A 101 4.02 -1.00 -6.49
CA LEU A 101 4.40 0.38 -6.76
C LEU A 101 5.46 0.49 -7.87
N VAL A 102 6.48 -0.38 -7.88
CA VAL A 102 7.47 -0.40 -8.95
C VAL A 102 6.82 -0.78 -10.28
N GLY A 103 5.97 -1.81 -10.29
CA GLY A 103 5.27 -2.27 -11.49
C GLY A 103 4.39 -1.18 -12.10
N LEU A 104 3.58 -0.50 -11.27
CA LEU A 104 2.76 0.62 -11.72
C LEU A 104 3.63 1.76 -12.25
N MET A 105 4.63 2.22 -11.49
CA MET A 105 5.46 3.35 -11.95
C MET A 105 6.22 3.05 -13.23
N LEU A 106 6.64 1.81 -13.47
CA LEU A 106 7.24 1.41 -14.73
C LEU A 106 6.24 1.46 -15.89
N LEU A 107 5.03 0.94 -15.68
CA LEU A 107 3.97 0.98 -16.70
C LEU A 107 3.63 2.42 -17.08
N GLU A 108 3.46 3.28 -16.08
CA GLU A 108 3.11 4.69 -16.30
C GLU A 108 4.24 5.48 -16.93
N SER A 109 5.49 5.21 -16.58
CA SER A 109 6.65 5.87 -17.21
C SER A 109 6.72 5.61 -18.72
N GLN A 110 6.18 4.49 -19.21
CA GLN A 110 6.10 4.20 -20.64
C GLN A 110 4.92 4.92 -21.31
N VAL A 111 3.77 5.00 -20.63
CA VAL A 111 2.57 5.69 -21.13
C VAL A 111 2.81 7.20 -21.25
N VAL A 112 3.30 7.84 -20.19
CA VAL A 112 3.62 9.28 -20.16
C VAL A 112 4.59 9.66 -21.29
N ARG A 113 5.65 8.86 -21.50
CA ARG A 113 6.63 9.10 -22.57
C ARG A 113 6.01 9.09 -23.97
N SER A 114 4.97 8.30 -24.19
CA SER A 114 4.27 8.23 -25.48
C SER A 114 3.29 9.37 -25.73
N GLN A 115 2.84 10.09 -24.69
CA GLN A 115 1.80 11.13 -24.80
C GLN A 115 2.39 12.55 -24.84
N ILE A 116 3.59 12.76 -24.31
CA ILE A 116 4.28 14.07 -24.29
C ILE A 116 4.47 14.68 -25.69
N SER A 117 4.58 13.86 -26.76
CA SER A 117 4.80 14.35 -28.12
C SER A 117 3.60 15.08 -28.75
N HIS A 118 2.40 15.01 -28.14
CA HIS A 118 1.16 15.52 -28.73
C HIS A 118 0.52 16.71 -27.99
N VAL A 119 1.16 17.25 -26.94
CA VAL A 119 0.53 18.25 -26.06
C VAL A 119 1.14 19.63 -26.24
N SER A 120 0.28 20.65 -26.37
CA SER A 120 0.64 22.06 -26.58
C SER A 120 1.24 22.75 -25.35
N ASN A 121 0.98 22.25 -24.14
CA ASN A 121 1.69 22.63 -22.91
C ASN A 121 2.15 21.38 -22.13
N PRO A 122 3.32 20.83 -22.47
CA PRO A 122 3.79 19.57 -21.90
C PRO A 122 4.07 19.67 -20.39
N GLN A 123 4.41 20.84 -19.85
CA GLN A 123 4.74 20.98 -18.42
C GLN A 123 3.50 20.90 -17.51
N ALA A 124 2.40 21.54 -17.90
CA ALA A 124 1.15 21.48 -17.13
C ALA A 124 0.55 20.06 -17.18
N TYR A 125 0.52 19.47 -18.37
CA TYR A 125 0.02 18.11 -18.58
C TYR A 125 0.79 17.06 -17.77
N VAL A 126 2.12 17.13 -17.81
CA VAL A 126 2.98 16.20 -17.03
C VAL A 126 2.75 16.34 -15.53
N THR A 127 2.41 17.54 -15.03
CA THR A 127 2.15 17.74 -13.59
C THR A 127 0.84 17.10 -13.15
N GLU A 128 -0.25 17.28 -13.92
CA GLU A 128 -1.55 16.64 -13.63
C GLU A 128 -1.46 15.12 -13.75
N GLU A 129 -0.73 14.65 -14.76
CA GLU A 129 -0.51 13.24 -15.00
C GLU A 129 0.31 12.61 -13.86
N ILE A 130 1.41 13.22 -13.43
CA ILE A 130 2.18 12.75 -12.26
C ILE A 130 1.31 12.72 -11.00
N LEU A 131 0.45 13.73 -10.79
CA LEU A 131 -0.45 13.77 -9.65
C LEU A 131 -1.44 12.59 -9.65
N ALA A 132 -2.09 12.33 -10.78
CA ALA A 132 -2.99 11.21 -10.96
C ALA A 132 -2.29 9.87 -10.75
N HIS A 133 -1.10 9.68 -11.34
CA HIS A 133 -0.30 8.46 -11.18
C HIS A 133 0.17 8.23 -9.75
N THR A 134 0.56 9.29 -9.06
CA THR A 134 0.93 9.22 -7.63
C THR A 134 -0.26 8.76 -6.81
N TYR A 135 -1.44 9.32 -7.07
CA TYR A 135 -2.67 8.92 -6.39
C TYR A 135 -3.02 7.44 -6.66
N PHE A 136 -3.07 7.03 -7.93
CA PHE A 136 -3.36 5.63 -8.29
C PHE A 136 -2.33 4.66 -7.73
N GLY A 137 -1.05 5.02 -7.79
CA GLY A 137 0.05 4.26 -7.20
C GLY A 137 -0.14 4.08 -5.70
N LEU A 138 -0.42 5.16 -4.96
CA LEU A 138 -0.64 5.12 -3.51
C LEU A 138 -1.82 4.20 -3.13
N ILE A 139 -2.98 4.38 -3.76
CA ILE A 139 -4.18 3.58 -3.45
C ILE A 139 -3.98 2.11 -3.82
N SER A 140 -3.39 1.85 -4.98
CA SER A 140 -3.07 0.50 -5.41
C SER A 140 -2.06 -0.17 -4.49
N GLY A 141 -1.01 0.56 -4.08
CA GLY A 141 0.00 0.09 -3.12
C GLY A 141 -0.59 -0.23 -1.74
N LEU A 142 -1.67 0.43 -1.33
CA LEU A 142 -2.38 0.13 -0.08
C LEU A 142 -3.37 -1.03 -0.21
N PHE A 143 -3.97 -1.25 -1.39
CA PHE A 143 -5.06 -2.21 -1.54
C PHE A 143 -4.64 -3.54 -2.20
N ILE A 144 -3.90 -3.50 -3.31
CA ILE A 144 -3.53 -4.68 -4.11
C ILE A 144 -2.74 -5.72 -3.31
N PRO A 145 -1.73 -5.36 -2.49
CA PRO A 145 -1.00 -6.34 -1.68
C PRO A 145 -1.92 -7.17 -0.78
N TYR A 146 -2.93 -6.53 -0.19
CA TYR A 146 -3.92 -7.18 0.64
C TYR A 146 -4.95 -8.00 -0.14
N LEU A 147 -5.31 -7.54 -1.34
CA LEU A 147 -6.15 -8.31 -2.27
C LEU A 147 -5.46 -9.63 -2.62
N PHE A 148 -4.17 -9.58 -2.97
CA PHE A 148 -3.38 -10.76 -3.28
C PHE A 148 -3.26 -11.71 -2.08
N LEU A 149 -2.93 -11.18 -0.90
CA LEU A 149 -2.90 -11.98 0.34
C LEU A 149 -4.24 -12.64 0.63
N ARG A 150 -5.35 -11.91 0.47
CA ARG A 150 -6.70 -12.45 0.69
C ARG A 150 -7.03 -13.55 -0.31
N PHE A 151 -6.68 -13.36 -1.57
CA PHE A 151 -6.89 -14.35 -2.62
C PHE A 151 -6.09 -15.64 -2.35
N ALA A 152 -4.82 -15.49 -1.99
CA ALA A 152 -3.96 -16.60 -1.56
C ALA A 152 -4.51 -17.37 -0.35
N GLN A 153 -5.02 -16.65 0.65
CA GLN A 153 -5.69 -17.25 1.82
C GLN A 153 -6.97 -18.01 1.42
N GLY A 154 -7.73 -17.50 0.44
CA GLY A 154 -8.94 -18.15 -0.09
C GLY A 154 -8.65 -19.46 -0.83
N LEU A 155 -7.50 -19.54 -1.52
CA LEU A 155 -7.05 -20.72 -2.25
C LEU A 155 -6.44 -21.82 -1.36
N LYS A 156 -6.34 -21.62 -0.04
CA LYS A 156 -5.61 -22.50 0.92
C LYS A 156 -4.13 -22.75 0.54
N ARG A 157 -3.56 -21.97 -0.38
CA ARG A 157 -2.19 -22.19 -0.93
C ARG A 157 -1.08 -21.60 -0.06
N LEU A 158 -1.41 -20.76 0.92
CA LEU A 158 -0.41 -20.14 1.79
C LEU A 158 -0.74 -20.43 3.27
N PRO A 159 0.11 -21.21 3.97
CA PRO A 159 0.10 -21.29 5.43
C PRO A 159 0.75 -20.01 6.00
N LEU A 160 0.06 -18.87 5.91
CA LEU A 160 0.43 -17.59 6.53
C LEU A 160 -0.34 -17.31 7.81
#